data_AF-A0A929F6N7-F1
#
_entry.id   AF-A0A929F6N7-F1
#
_cell.length_a   1.000
_cell.length_b   1.000
_cell.length_c   1.000
_cell.angle_alpha   90.00
_cell.angle_beta   90.00
_cell.angle_gamma   90.00
#
_symmetry.space_group_name_H-M   'P 1'
#
loop_
_entity.id
_entity.type
_entity.pdbx_description
1 polymer ?
#
loop_
_entity_poly.entity_id
_entity_poly.type
_entity_poly.pdbx_seq_one_letter_code
_entity_poly.pdbx_strand_id
1 'polypeptide(L)'
;LTMAKVFTALFGLFLVFIAFLSKDTQEVLILGLKIGTFTYGALLGVFLLGFLTTRGNDLGNAVSIVVGIIAVLLIELYTEVAWIWYVMIGTFITFAVGYLFSAEQNKGIEEFRI
;
A
#
# COMPACT_ATOMS: atom_id res chain seq x y z
N LEU A 1 25.05 2.85 -16.90
CA LEU A 1 25.66 2.85 -15.55
C LEU A 1 25.76 4.24 -14.91
N THR A 2 26.17 5.29 -15.64
CA THR A 2 26.35 6.65 -15.11
C THR A 2 25.05 7.28 -14.57
N MET A 3 23.92 7.07 -15.24
CA MET A 3 22.61 7.61 -14.81
C MET A 3 22.13 7.02 -13.48
N ALA A 4 22.32 5.72 -13.26
CA ALA A 4 21.98 5.07 -11.99
C ALA A 4 22.83 5.62 -10.83
N LYS A 5 24.13 5.86 -11.07
CA LYS A 5 25.04 6.45 -10.08
C LYS A 5 24.63 7.88 -9.71
N VAL A 6 24.28 8.71 -10.70
CA VAL A 6 23.80 10.08 -10.46
C VAL A 6 22.49 10.07 -9.68
N PHE A 7 21.55 9.19 -10.03
CA PHE A 7 20.29 9.06 -9.31
C PHE A 7 20.50 8.65 -7.85
N THR A 8 21.30 7.61 -7.60
CA THR A 8 21.62 7.19 -6.22
C THR A 8 22.35 8.28 -5.43
N ALA A 9 23.24 9.04 -6.07
CA ALA A 9 23.93 10.17 -5.42
C ALA A 9 22.96 11.31 -5.05
N LEU A 10 22.06 11.68 -5.96
CA LEU A 10 21.02 12.69 -5.70
C LEU A 10 20.06 12.24 -4.59
N PHE A 11 19.62 10.98 -4.63
CA PHE A 11 18.75 10.40 -3.62
C PHE A 11 19.45 10.35 -2.25
N GLY A 12 20.73 9.97 -2.21
CA GLY A 12 21.53 9.98 -0.99
C GLY A 12 21.68 11.38 -0.40
N LEU A 13 21.96 12.39 -1.24
CA LEU A 13 22.05 13.79 -0.80
C LEU A 13 20.71 14.28 -0.23
N PHE A 14 19.61 13.91 -0.88
CA PHE A 14 18.26 14.22 -0.41
C PHE A 14 17.94 13.60 0.96
N LEU A 15 18.32 12.33 1.18
CA LEU A 15 18.17 11.68 2.49
C LEU A 15 19.01 12.37 3.58
N VAL A 16 20.25 12.77 3.28
CA VAL A 16 21.11 13.52 4.21
C VAL A 16 20.46 14.86 4.58
N PHE A 17 19.90 15.56 3.60
CA PHE A 17 19.20 16.83 3.83
C PHE A 17 17.99 16.66 4.78
N ILE A 18 17.15 15.65 4.57
CA ILE A 18 16.04 15.33 5.47
C ILE A 18 16.54 14.94 6.86
N ALA A 19 17.63 14.18 6.95
CA ALA A 19 18.23 13.78 8.21
C ALA A 19 18.71 14.98 9.03
N PHE A 20 19.29 16.01 8.39
CA PHE A 20 19.65 17.26 9.07
C PHE A 20 18.43 18.02 9.59
N LEU A 21 17.33 18.07 8.83
CA LEU A 21 16.08 18.70 9.27
C LEU A 21 15.41 17.98 10.44
N SER A 22 15.64 16.66 10.56
CA SER A 22 14.95 15.81 11.53
C SER A 22 15.80 15.45 12.77
N LYS A 23 16.95 16.10 12.97
CA LYS A 23 17.90 15.79 14.06
C LYS A 23 17.31 15.91 15.46
N ASP A 24 16.39 16.84 15.67
CA ASP A 24 15.84 17.13 17.01
C ASP A 24 14.66 16.21 17.38
N THR A 25 14.19 15.39 16.44
CA THR A 25 13.04 14.49 16.64
C THR A 25 13.53 13.05 16.84
N GLN A 26 13.37 12.52 18.06
CA GLN A 26 13.71 11.12 18.38
C GLN A 26 12.82 10.09 17.67
N GLU A 27 11.67 10.51 17.15
CA GLU A 27 10.60 9.63 16.64
C GLU A 27 10.66 9.37 15.13
N VAL A 28 11.64 9.90 14.40
CA VAL A 28 11.71 9.84 12.93
C VAL A 28 11.73 8.41 12.41
N LEU A 29 12.45 7.52 13.10
CA LEU A 29 12.50 6.10 12.76
C LEU A 29 11.12 5.44 12.92
N ILE A 30 10.43 5.74 14.02
CA ILE A 30 9.10 5.17 14.32
C ILE A 30 8.08 5.66 13.30
N LEU A 31 8.12 6.95 12.95
CA LEU A 31 7.28 7.53 11.90
C LEU A 31 7.54 6.90 10.53
N GLY A 32 8.80 6.69 10.17
CA GLY A 32 9.16 6.03 8.91
C GLY A 32 8.64 4.58 8.84
N LEU A 33 8.79 3.82 9.93
CA LEU A 33 8.28 2.45 10.02
C LEU A 33 6.74 2.42 9.99
N LYS A 34 6.08 3.38 10.62
CA LYS A 34 4.63 3.56 10.62
C LYS A 34 4.08 3.87 9.23
N ILE A 35 4.68 4.82 8.51
CA ILE A 35 4.27 5.15 7.14
C ILE A 35 4.51 3.95 6.20
N GLY A 36 5.62 3.23 6.39
CA GLY A 36 5.90 2.01 5.63
C GLY A 36 4.84 0.92 5.83
N THR A 37 4.32 0.75 7.05
CA THR A 37 3.31 -0.28 7.34
C THR A 37 2.01 -0.05 6.55
N PHE A 38 1.65 1.19 6.22
CA PHE A 38 0.44 1.49 5.45
C PHE A 38 0.55 0.99 4.00
N THR A 39 1.67 1.27 3.35
CA THR A 39 1.92 0.90 1.97
C THR A 39 2.21 -0.60 1.82
N TYR A 40 3.00 -1.18 2.73
CA TYR A 40 3.28 -2.62 2.72
C TYR A 40 2.01 -3.45 2.94
N GLY A 41 1.09 -3.01 3.81
CA GLY A 41 -0.20 -3.69 4.02
C GLY A 41 -1.03 -3.77 2.74
N ALA A 42 -1.19 -2.65 2.03
CA ALA A 42 -1.94 -2.59 0.78
C ALA A 42 -1.26 -3.40 -0.35
N LEU A 43 0.06 -3.30 -0.48
CA LEU A 43 0.81 -4.08 -1.47
C LEU A 43 0.69 -5.59 -1.23
N LEU A 44 0.80 -6.02 0.03
CA LEU A 44 0.63 -7.43 0.40
C LEU A 44 -0.79 -7.93 0.08
N GLY A 45 -1.82 -7.11 0.33
CA GLY A 45 -3.21 -7.45 0.02
C GLY A 45 -3.48 -7.67 -1.47
N VAL A 46 -3.02 -6.76 -2.33
CA VAL A 46 -3.14 -6.92 -3.79
C VAL A 46 -2.26 -8.06 -4.30
N PHE A 47 -1.07 -8.24 -3.73
CA PHE A 47 -0.22 -9.36 -4.09
C PHE A 47 -0.89 -10.70 -3.77
N LEU A 48 -1.51 -10.83 -2.60
CA LEU A 48 -2.32 -11.99 -2.23
C LEU A 48 -3.47 -12.21 -3.21
N LEU A 49 -4.16 -11.13 -3.59
CA LEU A 49 -5.24 -11.19 -4.56
C LEU A 49 -4.74 -11.76 -5.91
N GLY A 50 -3.62 -11.28 -6.42
CA GLY A 50 -3.01 -11.76 -7.66
C GLY A 50 -2.47 -13.19 -7.55
N PHE A 51 -2.06 -13.63 -6.36
CA PHE A 51 -1.62 -15.01 -6.14
C PHE A 51 -2.79 -16.00 -6.07
N LEU A 52 -3.92 -15.60 -5.47
CA LEU A 52 -5.12 -16.44 -5.34
C LEU A 52 -6.06 -16.37 -6.57
N THR A 53 -5.98 -15.30 -7.36
CA THR A 53 -6.96 -15.01 -8.41
C THR A 53 -6.33 -15.10 -9.80
N THR A 54 -6.91 -15.90 -10.69
CA THR A 54 -6.42 -16.14 -12.06
C THR A 54 -6.83 -15.08 -13.09
N ARG A 55 -7.69 -14.13 -12.71
CA ARG A 55 -8.14 -12.99 -13.54
C ARG A 55 -7.90 -11.67 -12.79
N GLY A 56 -6.82 -10.99 -13.14
CA GLY A 56 -6.51 -9.66 -12.61
C GLY A 56 -7.36 -8.57 -13.28
N ASN A 57 -8.06 -7.77 -12.48
CA ASN A 57 -8.63 -6.50 -12.92
C ASN A 57 -7.66 -5.39 -12.52
N ASP A 58 -6.95 -4.79 -13.48
CA ASP A 58 -5.97 -3.74 -13.21
C ASP A 58 -6.61 -2.54 -12.50
N LEU A 59 -7.83 -2.18 -12.87
CA LEU A 59 -8.55 -1.05 -12.30
C LEU A 59 -9.08 -1.39 -10.89
N GLY A 60 -9.62 -2.61 -10.70
CA GLY A 60 -10.03 -3.11 -9.38
C GLY A 60 -8.87 -3.21 -8.40
N ASN A 61 -7.69 -3.63 -8.87
CA ASN A 61 -6.46 -3.68 -8.08
C ASN A 61 -6.04 -2.27 -7.64
N ALA A 62 -6.00 -1.30 -8.58
CA ALA A 62 -5.66 0.08 -8.26
C ALA A 62 -6.62 0.70 -7.22
N VAL A 63 -7.93 0.49 -7.39
CA VAL A 63 -8.96 0.94 -6.43
C VAL A 63 -8.76 0.29 -5.06
N SER A 64 -8.49 -1.02 -5.00
CA SER A 64 -8.30 -1.73 -3.74
C SER A 64 -7.07 -1.26 -2.94
N ILE A 65 -6.00 -0.84 -3.61
CA ILE A 65 -4.82 -0.23 -2.97
C ILE A 65 -5.21 1.10 -2.34
N VAL A 66 -5.86 1.98 -3.10
CA VAL A 66 -6.26 3.32 -2.64
C VAL A 66 -7.22 3.21 -1.46
N VAL A 67 -8.23 2.33 -1.55
CA VAL A 67 -9.20 2.10 -0.48
C VAL A 67 -8.52 1.52 0.77
N GLY A 68 -7.59 0.58 0.62
CA GLY A 68 -6.85 0.02 1.75
C GLY A 68 -6.01 1.05 2.49
N ILE A 69 -5.30 1.92 1.76
CA ILE A 69 -4.51 3.01 2.35
C ILE A 69 -5.44 4.00 3.08
N ILE A 70 -6.53 4.43 2.44
CA ILE A 70 -7.50 5.35 3.07
C ILE A 70 -8.10 4.73 4.33
N ALA A 71 -8.45 3.45 4.30
CA ALA A 71 -9.04 2.79 5.47
C ALA A 71 -8.07 2.71 6.64
N VAL A 72 -6.80 2.38 6.39
CA VAL A 72 -5.75 2.38 7.43
C VAL A 72 -5.54 3.80 7.98
N LEU A 73 -5.53 4.83 7.14
CA LEU A 73 -5.45 6.23 7.57
C LEU A 73 -6.64 6.64 8.45
N LEU A 74 -7.85 6.23 8.10
CA LEU A 74 -9.03 6.49 8.93
C LEU A 74 -8.90 5.78 10.29
N ILE A 75 -8.44 4.53 10.29
CA ILE A 75 -8.21 3.78 11.54
C ILE A 75 -7.18 4.48 12.42
N GLU A 76 -6.08 4.96 11.85
CA GLU A 76 -5.08 5.74 12.59
C GLU A 76 -5.67 7.02 13.20
N LEU A 77 -6.59 7.69 12.52
CA LEU A 77 -7.20 8.94 13.00
C LEU A 77 -8.26 8.71 14.08
N TYR A 78 -8.98 7.58 14.06
CA TYR A 78 -10.12 7.32 14.94
C TYR A 78 -9.86 6.28 16.03
N THR A 79 -8.76 5.53 15.97
CA THR A 79 -8.47 4.45 16.93
C THR A 79 -7.03 4.43 17.40
N GLU A 80 -6.82 4.08 18.67
CA GLU A 80 -5.50 3.92 19.28
C GLU A 80 -4.92 2.52 19.01
N VAL A 81 -4.86 2.13 17.74
CA VAL A 81 -4.30 0.83 17.34
C VAL A 81 -2.78 0.94 17.18
N ALA A 82 -2.05 -0.03 17.70
CA ALA A 82 -0.59 -0.06 17.54
C ALA A 82 -0.20 -0.26 16.06
N TRP A 83 0.82 0.46 15.62
CA TRP A 83 1.13 0.61 14.19
C TRP A 83 1.46 -0.68 13.43
N ILE A 84 1.92 -1.71 14.15
CA ILE A 84 2.20 -3.05 13.59
C ILE A 84 0.93 -3.68 12.99
N TRP A 85 -0.24 -3.41 13.57
CA TRP A 85 -1.52 -3.99 13.11
C TRP A 85 -2.01 -3.38 11.80
N TYR A 86 -1.49 -2.22 11.41
CA TYR A 86 -1.89 -1.56 10.17
C TYR A 86 -1.56 -2.37 8.92
N VAL A 87 -0.46 -3.14 8.92
CA VAL A 87 -0.18 -4.07 7.81
C VAL A 87 -1.28 -5.11 7.69
N MET A 88 -1.62 -5.75 8.81
CA MET A 88 -2.61 -6.83 8.82
C MET A 88 -3.97 -6.33 8.36
N ILE A 89 -4.43 -5.21 8.93
CA ILE A 89 -5.70 -4.60 8.60
C ILE A 89 -5.71 -4.12 7.13
N GLY A 90 -4.66 -3.42 6.69
CA GLY A 90 -4.54 -2.95 5.31
C GLY A 90 -4.59 -4.11 4.30
N THR A 91 -3.88 -5.21 4.59
CA THR A 91 -3.92 -6.42 3.75
C THR A 91 -5.32 -7.01 3.67
N PHE A 92 -6.03 -7.16 4.79
CA PHE A 92 -7.40 -7.67 4.81
C PHE A 92 -8.36 -6.78 4.01
N ILE A 93 -8.30 -5.46 4.20
CA ILE A 93 -9.20 -4.52 3.51
C ILE A 93 -8.91 -4.51 2.02
N THR A 94 -7.65 -4.39 1.61
CA THR A 94 -7.27 -4.40 0.20
C THR A 94 -7.64 -5.72 -0.48
N PHE A 95 -7.40 -6.86 0.18
CA PHE A 95 -7.81 -8.15 -0.36
C PHE A 95 -9.33 -8.27 -0.50
N ALA A 96 -10.10 -7.86 0.51
CA ALA A 96 -11.56 -7.92 0.47
C ALA A 96 -12.14 -7.03 -0.65
N VAL A 97 -11.66 -5.80 -0.80
CA VAL A 97 -12.09 -4.88 -1.85
C VAL A 97 -11.71 -5.42 -3.23
N GLY A 98 -10.47 -5.89 -3.41
CA GLY A 98 -10.02 -6.47 -4.67
C GLY A 98 -10.82 -7.71 -5.06
N TYR A 99 -11.21 -8.55 -4.08
CA TYR A 99 -12.00 -9.76 -4.31
C TYR A 99 -13.41 -9.42 -4.78
N LEU A 100 -14.05 -8.41 -4.19
CA LEU A 100 -15.36 -7.93 -4.61
C LEU A 100 -15.36 -7.42 -6.06
N PHE A 101 -14.36 -6.59 -6.42
CA PHE A 101 -14.22 -6.10 -7.80
C PHE A 101 -13.91 -7.21 -8.80
N SER A 102 -13.11 -8.21 -8.42
CA SER A 102 -12.84 -9.38 -9.27
C SER A 102 -14.10 -10.22 -9.50
N ALA A 103 -14.92 -10.43 -8.46
CA ALA A 103 -16.18 -11.15 -8.57
C ALA A 103 -17.20 -10.43 -9.48
N GLU A 104 -17.27 -9.11 -9.40
CA GLU A 104 -18.21 -8.31 -10.19
C GLU A 104 -17.87 -8.30 -11.69
N GLN A 105 -16.58 -8.24 -12.03
CA GLN A 105 -16.16 -8.34 -13.43
C GLN A 105 -16.41 -9.74 -14.02
N ASN A 106 -16.26 -10.81 -13.22
CA ASN A 106 -16.50 -12.17 -13.72
C ASN A 106 -17.97 -12.37 -14.13
N LYS A 107 -18.92 -11.72 -13.43
CA LYS A 107 -20.34 -11.75 -13.78
C LYS A 107 -20.64 -11.03 -15.11
N GLY A 108 -20.06 -9.86 -15.35
CA GLY A 108 -20.26 -9.11 -16.59
C GLY A 108 -19.75 -9.82 -17.84
N ILE A 109 -18.72 -10.66 -17.70
CA ILE A 109 -18.19 -11.48 -18.80
C ILE A 109 -19.14 -12.65 -19.14
N GLU A 110 -19.79 -13.26 -18.14
CA GLU A 110 -20.75 -14.33 -18.39
C GLU A 110 -22.05 -13.84 -19.03
N GLU A 111 -22.54 -12.65 -18.65
CA GLU A 111 -23.76 -12.06 -19.22
C GLU A 111 -23.61 -11.71 -20.71
N PHE A 112 -22.41 -11.36 -21.17
CA PHE A 112 -22.12 -11.10 -22.58
C PHE A 112 -21.91 -12.38 -23.42
N ARG A 113 -21.82 -13.55 -22.77
CA ARG A 113 -21.53 -14.84 -23.42
C ARG A 113 -22.80 -15.68 -23.68
N ILE A 114 -23.97 -15.21 -23.25
CA ILE A 114 -25.30 -15.83 -23.50
C ILE A 114 -25.98 -15.09 -24.65
#